data_AF-A0A1V3WLM4-F1
#
_entry.id   AF-A0A1V3WLM4-F1
#
_cell.length_a   1.000
_cell.length_b   1.000
_cell.length_c   1.000
_cell.angle_alpha   90.00
_cell.angle_beta   90.00
_cell.angle_gamma   90.00
#
_symmetry.space_group_name_H-M   'P 1'
#
loop_
_entity.id
_entity.type
_entity.pdbx_description
1 polymer ?
#
loop_
_entity_poly.entity_id
_entity_poly.type
_entity_poly.pdbx_seq_one_letter_code
_entity_poly.pdbx_strand_id
1 'polypeptide(L)'
;MMILAGAGVGGGSLNYANTLYVPPEPFFKDQQWQHISDWRDELMPHYEQAQRMLGVVKNPTFTDADRIVKEVADEMGFGDTWVPTPVGVFFGPDGTKAPGKTVPDPYFGGAGPARTGCIECGECMTGCRHGAKNTLLKNYLGLAESAGARVIPMTTVKGFEQRADGLWEVRTVRTGSWARRDRRTFTATYLILAAGTWGTQHLLFKMRDAGKLAKLSEKLGVLTRTNSESIVGAARLKVSPELDLTHGVAITSSIHPTPDTHIEPSATARGPTRWGCCRR
;
A
#
# COMPACT_ATOMS: atom_id res chain seq x y z
N MET A 1 17.71 -9.61 -4.18
CA MET A 1 16.41 -9.20 -3.60
C MET A 1 16.26 -7.69 -3.70
N MET A 2 15.15 -7.20 -4.24
CA MET A 2 14.86 -5.76 -4.36
C MET A 2 13.72 -5.40 -3.41
N ILE A 3 13.80 -4.25 -2.72
CA ILE A 3 12.74 -3.72 -1.87
C ILE A 3 12.27 -2.40 -2.48
N LEU A 4 10.96 -2.30 -2.71
CA LEU A 4 10.32 -1.11 -3.26
C LEU A 4 9.52 -0.44 -2.16
N ALA A 5 9.68 0.88 -2.01
CA ALA A 5 8.94 1.65 -1.03
C ALA A 5 8.58 3.02 -1.59
N GLY A 6 7.40 3.53 -1.21
CA GLY A 6 7.02 4.91 -1.47
C GLY A 6 7.77 5.86 -0.55
N ALA A 7 8.37 6.91 -1.12
CA ALA A 7 9.04 7.97 -0.39
C ALA A 7 8.26 9.29 -0.57
N GLY A 8 7.53 9.68 0.47
CA GLY A 8 6.70 10.89 0.48
C GLY A 8 5.68 10.86 1.61
N VAL A 9 4.96 11.96 1.80
CA VAL A 9 3.83 12.01 2.75
C VAL A 9 2.73 11.07 2.26
N GLY A 10 2.43 10.03 3.04
CA GLY A 10 1.55 8.93 2.65
C GLY A 10 2.26 7.61 2.32
N GLY A 11 3.59 7.60 2.27
CA GLY A 11 4.39 6.38 2.17
C GLY A 11 4.02 5.49 0.97
N GLY A 12 3.91 4.18 1.19
CA GLY A 12 3.57 3.20 0.15
C GLY A 12 2.20 3.40 -0.51
N SER A 13 1.25 4.10 0.15
CA SER A 13 -0.06 4.36 -0.46
C SER A 13 0.04 5.22 -1.73
N LEU A 14 1.15 5.96 -1.91
CA LEU A 14 1.39 6.75 -3.10
C LEU A 14 1.59 5.89 -4.35
N ASN A 15 2.25 4.73 -4.22
CA ASN A 15 2.76 3.95 -5.35
C ASN A 15 2.43 2.45 -5.29
N TYR A 16 1.69 1.96 -4.30
CA TYR A 16 1.12 0.62 -4.34
C TYR A 16 0.00 0.50 -5.40
N ALA A 17 -0.27 -0.74 -5.83
CA ALA A 17 -1.30 -1.10 -6.80
C ALA A 17 -2.72 -1.19 -6.22
N ASN A 18 -2.92 -0.78 -4.96
CA ASN A 18 -4.20 -0.60 -4.29
C ASN A 18 -5.12 -1.83 -4.16
N THR A 19 -4.57 -3.04 -4.13
CA THR A 19 -5.29 -4.26 -3.74
C THR A 19 -5.40 -4.36 -2.22
N LEU A 20 -6.57 -4.74 -1.70
CA LEU A 20 -6.94 -4.64 -0.28
C LEU A 20 -7.68 -5.89 0.20
N TYR A 21 -7.01 -7.04 0.07
CA TYR A 21 -7.52 -8.33 0.54
C TYR A 21 -7.52 -8.42 2.07
N VAL A 22 -8.56 -9.07 2.61
CA VAL A 22 -8.51 -9.63 3.97
C VAL A 22 -7.80 -10.99 3.87
N PRO A 23 -6.79 -11.26 4.71
CA PRO A 23 -6.09 -12.54 4.67
C PRO A 23 -7.05 -13.74 4.88
N PRO A 24 -6.75 -14.91 4.31
CA PRO A 24 -7.52 -16.12 4.57
C PRO A 24 -7.23 -16.68 5.96
N GLU A 25 -8.03 -17.66 6.37
CA GLU A 25 -7.96 -18.32 7.68
C GLU A 25 -6.54 -18.77 8.13
N PRO A 26 -5.68 -19.33 7.26
CA PRO A 26 -4.34 -19.75 7.67
C PRO A 26 -3.49 -18.62 8.27
N PHE A 27 -3.71 -17.36 7.88
CA PHE A 27 -3.03 -16.21 8.48
C PHE A 27 -3.42 -16.03 9.95
N PHE A 28 -4.72 -16.09 10.25
CA PHE A 28 -5.22 -15.89 11.62
C PHE A 28 -4.83 -17.05 12.55
N LYS A 29 -4.68 -18.26 12.00
CA LYS A 29 -4.29 -19.48 12.71
C LYS A 29 -2.80 -19.84 12.59
N ASP A 30 -1.95 -18.92 12.15
CA ASP A 30 -0.52 -19.22 12.00
C ASP A 30 0.10 -19.58 13.36
N GLN A 31 0.90 -20.65 13.38
CA GLN A 31 1.56 -21.16 14.58
C GLN A 31 2.41 -20.11 15.30
N GLN A 32 2.90 -19.10 14.58
CA GLN A 32 3.71 -18.00 15.11
C GLN A 32 2.95 -17.16 16.16
N TRP A 33 1.62 -17.06 16.09
CA TRP A 33 0.85 -16.17 16.96
C TRP A 33 -0.50 -16.71 17.43
N GLN A 34 -1.03 -17.81 16.86
CA GLN A 34 -2.35 -18.35 17.21
C GLN A 34 -2.58 -18.63 18.70
N HIS A 35 -1.50 -18.79 19.48
CA HIS A 35 -1.55 -19.08 20.92
C HIS A 35 -1.77 -17.84 21.79
N ILE A 36 -1.78 -16.63 21.20
CA ILE A 36 -1.91 -15.36 21.93
C ILE A 36 -3.38 -14.95 22.08
N SER A 37 -4.16 -15.04 21.00
CA SER A 37 -5.56 -14.60 20.94
C SER A 37 -6.29 -15.26 19.76
N ASP A 38 -7.62 -15.16 19.75
CA ASP A 38 -8.39 -15.38 18.52
C ASP A 38 -8.24 -14.16 17.61
N TRP A 39 -7.23 -14.23 16.74
CA TRP A 39 -6.88 -13.11 15.87
C TRP A 39 -7.94 -12.77 14.85
N ARG A 40 -8.78 -13.72 14.45
CA ARG A 40 -9.84 -13.43 13.49
C ARG A 40 -10.85 -12.51 14.15
N ASP A 41 -11.35 -12.90 15.31
CA ASP A 41 -12.34 -12.13 16.06
C ASP A 41 -11.78 -10.79 16.53
N GLU A 42 -10.54 -10.76 17.02
CA GLU A 42 -9.90 -9.52 17.50
C GLU A 42 -9.63 -8.51 16.36
N LEU A 43 -9.17 -8.99 15.20
CA LEU A 43 -8.78 -8.08 14.11
C LEU A 43 -9.92 -7.73 13.16
N MET A 44 -11.01 -8.51 13.07
CA MET A 44 -12.06 -8.27 12.08
C MET A 44 -12.68 -6.86 12.18
N PRO A 45 -13.00 -6.32 13.37
CA PRO A 45 -13.50 -4.94 13.48
C PRO A 45 -12.51 -3.90 12.92
N HIS A 46 -11.20 -4.17 13.02
CA HIS A 46 -10.16 -3.30 12.47
C HIS A 46 -10.03 -3.44 10.95
N TYR A 47 -10.22 -4.64 10.40
CA TYR A 47 -10.32 -4.85 8.95
C TYR A 47 -11.51 -4.12 8.36
N GLU A 48 -12.69 -4.20 8.99
CA GLU A 48 -13.89 -3.46 8.55
C GLU A 48 -13.65 -1.95 8.57
N GLN A 49 -13.03 -1.43 9.63
CA GLN A 49 -12.69 -0.02 9.70
C GLN A 49 -11.69 0.38 8.60
N ALA A 50 -10.66 -0.43 8.36
CA ALA A 50 -9.69 -0.17 7.30
C ALA A 50 -10.36 -0.20 5.91
N GLN A 51 -11.28 -1.13 5.67
CA GLN A 51 -12.03 -1.20 4.41
C GLN A 51 -12.90 0.04 4.20
N ARG A 52 -13.57 0.55 5.23
CA ARG A 52 -14.33 1.81 5.17
C ARG A 52 -13.39 2.99 4.90
N MET A 53 -12.29 3.10 5.65
CA MET A 53 -11.33 4.20 5.51
C MET A 53 -10.65 4.24 4.14
N LEU A 54 -10.39 3.08 3.54
CA LEU A 54 -9.76 2.96 2.23
C LEU A 54 -10.78 2.93 1.08
N GLY A 55 -12.09 2.92 1.38
CA GLY A 55 -13.16 2.88 0.38
C GLY A 55 -13.06 1.65 -0.50
N VAL A 56 -12.92 0.47 0.12
CA VAL A 56 -12.71 -0.79 -0.61
C VAL A 56 -13.95 -1.16 -1.40
N VAL A 57 -13.77 -1.36 -2.70
CA VAL A 57 -14.80 -1.83 -3.63
C VAL A 57 -14.21 -2.90 -4.55
N LYS A 58 -15.03 -3.79 -5.09
CA LYS A 58 -14.57 -4.71 -6.15
C LYS A 58 -14.32 -3.90 -7.43
N ASN A 59 -13.22 -4.21 -8.13
CA ASN A 59 -12.97 -3.65 -9.45
C ASN A 59 -14.16 -3.98 -10.38
N PRO A 60 -14.86 -2.96 -10.94
CA PRO A 60 -16.06 -3.19 -11.75
C PRO A 60 -15.76 -3.51 -13.21
N THR A 61 -14.49 -3.41 -13.64
CA THR A 61 -14.12 -3.50 -15.05
C THR A 61 -13.40 -4.81 -15.34
N PHE A 62 -13.93 -5.55 -16.30
CA PHE A 62 -13.28 -6.70 -16.91
C PHE A 62 -12.48 -6.23 -18.13
N THR A 63 -11.17 -6.50 -18.13
CA THR A 63 -10.19 -6.02 -19.13
C THR A 63 -9.70 -7.16 -20.03
N ASP A 64 -8.95 -6.81 -21.08
CA ASP A 64 -8.28 -7.81 -21.92
C ASP A 64 -7.26 -8.66 -21.15
N ALA A 65 -6.59 -8.07 -20.15
CA ALA A 65 -5.69 -8.81 -19.28
C ALA A 65 -6.46 -9.85 -18.45
N ASP A 66 -7.62 -9.47 -17.93
CA ASP A 66 -8.50 -10.39 -17.17
C ASP A 66 -8.99 -11.53 -18.07
N ARG A 67 -9.39 -11.22 -19.31
CA ARG A 67 -9.79 -12.22 -20.30
C ARG A 67 -8.70 -13.26 -20.52
N ILE A 68 -7.47 -12.82 -20.80
CA ILE A 68 -6.33 -13.71 -21.06
C ILE A 68 -6.01 -14.56 -19.82
N VAL A 69 -5.95 -13.96 -18.64
CA VAL A 69 -5.66 -14.69 -17.40
C VAL A 69 -6.77 -15.70 -17.10
N LYS A 70 -8.03 -15.35 -17.32
CA LYS A 70 -9.16 -16.25 -17.13
C LYS A 70 -9.15 -17.41 -18.13
N GLU A 71 -8.87 -17.16 -19.41
CA GLU A 71 -8.74 -18.21 -20.43
C GLU A 71 -7.66 -19.23 -20.03
N VAL A 72 -6.49 -18.77 -19.61
CA VAL A 72 -5.41 -19.64 -19.11
C VAL A 72 -5.85 -20.42 -17.87
N ALA A 73 -6.55 -19.77 -16.93
CA ALA A 73 -7.05 -20.43 -15.73
C ALA A 73 -8.11 -21.50 -16.04
N ASP A 74 -9.00 -21.24 -16.99
CA ASP A 74 -9.99 -22.20 -17.48
C ASP A 74 -9.29 -23.41 -18.13
N GLU A 75 -8.29 -23.19 -18.99
CA GLU A 75 -7.49 -24.24 -19.63
C GLU A 75 -6.72 -25.11 -18.63
N MET A 76 -6.23 -24.49 -17.55
CA MET A 76 -5.50 -25.17 -16.49
C MET A 76 -6.40 -25.78 -15.40
N GLY A 77 -7.73 -25.60 -15.49
CA GLY A 77 -8.71 -26.24 -14.62
C GLY A 77 -9.00 -25.54 -13.28
N PHE A 78 -8.68 -24.26 -13.12
CA PHE A 78 -8.94 -23.47 -11.91
C PHE A 78 -9.59 -22.10 -12.19
N GLY A 79 -10.26 -21.95 -13.34
CA GLY A 79 -10.88 -20.70 -13.75
C GLY A 79 -12.08 -20.24 -12.90
N ASP A 80 -12.65 -21.13 -12.09
CA ASP A 80 -13.66 -20.84 -11.07
C ASP A 80 -13.10 -20.02 -9.89
N THR A 81 -11.78 -19.97 -9.74
CA THR A 81 -11.10 -19.16 -8.72
C THR A 81 -10.92 -17.69 -9.13
N TRP A 82 -11.31 -17.32 -10.35
CA TRP A 82 -11.22 -15.96 -10.83
C TRP A 82 -12.11 -15.02 -10.02
N VAL A 83 -11.54 -13.93 -9.53
CA VAL A 83 -12.29 -12.88 -8.80
C VAL A 83 -11.79 -11.49 -9.20
N PRO A 84 -12.68 -10.48 -9.27
CA PRO A 84 -12.26 -9.09 -9.37
C PRO A 84 -11.59 -8.65 -8.06
N THR A 85 -10.52 -7.87 -8.15
CA THR A 85 -9.75 -7.46 -6.98
C THR A 85 -10.53 -6.46 -6.10
N PRO A 86 -10.46 -6.58 -4.76
CA PRO A 86 -10.88 -5.52 -3.86
C PRO A 86 -9.85 -4.39 -3.91
N VAL A 87 -10.30 -3.18 -4.28
CA VAL A 87 -9.44 -2.03 -4.53
C VAL A 87 -9.86 -0.77 -3.79
N GLY A 88 -8.88 0.04 -3.38
CA GLY A 88 -9.09 1.35 -2.78
C GLY A 88 -9.17 2.46 -3.84
N VAL A 89 -10.19 2.43 -4.69
CA VAL A 89 -10.36 3.36 -5.82
C VAL A 89 -11.80 3.86 -5.88
N PHE A 90 -11.96 5.18 -6.02
CA PHE A 90 -13.25 5.77 -6.31
C PHE A 90 -13.55 5.69 -7.82
N PHE A 91 -14.52 4.86 -8.20
CA PHE A 91 -14.99 4.78 -9.59
C PHE A 91 -16.15 5.75 -9.88
N GLY A 92 -16.95 6.07 -8.87
CA GLY A 92 -18.08 7.00 -8.95
C GLY A 92 -19.08 6.73 -7.82
N PRO A 93 -20.13 7.56 -7.70
CA PRO A 93 -21.13 7.44 -6.65
C PRO A 93 -21.94 6.15 -6.80
N ASP A 94 -22.34 5.56 -5.67
CA ASP A 94 -23.25 4.40 -5.60
C ASP A 94 -22.83 3.21 -6.48
N GLY A 95 -21.51 2.99 -6.62
CA GLY A 95 -20.95 1.92 -7.45
C GLY A 95 -21.06 2.15 -8.97
N THR A 96 -21.60 3.29 -9.40
CA THR A 96 -21.72 3.65 -10.81
C THR A 96 -20.48 4.39 -11.28
N LYS A 97 -19.82 3.89 -12.33
CA LYS A 97 -18.64 4.55 -12.90
C LYS A 97 -18.99 5.95 -13.40
N ALA A 98 -18.23 6.95 -12.94
CA ALA A 98 -18.34 8.35 -13.36
C ALA A 98 -16.95 8.91 -13.69
N PRO A 99 -16.30 8.41 -14.76
CA PRO A 99 -14.90 8.71 -15.05
C PRO A 99 -14.67 10.21 -15.20
N GLY A 100 -13.67 10.74 -14.50
CA GLY A 100 -13.32 12.17 -14.55
C GLY A 100 -14.29 13.10 -13.81
N LYS A 101 -15.42 12.59 -13.30
CA LYS A 101 -16.39 13.40 -12.55
C LYS A 101 -15.92 13.57 -11.10
N THR A 102 -15.74 14.81 -10.69
CA THR A 102 -15.44 15.16 -9.29
C THR A 102 -16.74 15.29 -8.48
N VAL A 103 -16.76 14.69 -7.30
CA VAL A 103 -17.81 14.83 -6.30
C VAL A 103 -17.22 15.25 -4.95
N PRO A 104 -18.02 15.89 -4.07
CA PRO A 104 -17.65 16.08 -2.66
C PRO A 104 -17.28 14.75 -2.00
N ASP A 105 -16.62 14.80 -0.83
CA ASP A 105 -16.15 13.59 -0.16
C ASP A 105 -17.24 12.52 0.02
N PRO A 106 -17.12 11.36 -0.66
CA PRO A 106 -18.13 10.33 -0.62
C PRO A 106 -17.95 9.34 0.55
N TYR A 107 -16.91 9.49 1.38
CA TYR A 107 -16.53 8.48 2.38
C TYR A 107 -16.74 8.91 3.82
N PHE A 108 -16.46 10.17 4.17
CA PHE A 108 -16.39 10.61 5.58
C PHE A 108 -17.44 11.66 5.92
N GLY A 109 -18.63 11.53 5.31
CA GLY A 109 -19.73 12.47 5.54
C GLY A 109 -19.40 13.91 5.16
N GLY A 110 -18.50 14.11 4.19
CA GLY A 110 -18.06 15.44 3.76
C GLY A 110 -16.80 15.96 4.44
N ALA A 111 -16.27 15.26 5.45
CA ALA A 111 -15.08 15.71 6.20
C ALA A 111 -13.77 15.49 5.43
N GLY A 112 -13.73 14.55 4.49
CA GLY A 112 -12.57 14.31 3.65
C GLY A 112 -12.46 15.25 2.45
N PRO A 113 -11.41 15.09 1.64
CA PRO A 113 -11.30 15.81 0.37
C PRO A 113 -12.27 15.25 -0.68
N ALA A 114 -12.57 16.03 -1.72
CA ALA A 114 -13.30 15.58 -2.90
C ALA A 114 -12.65 14.35 -3.57
N ARG A 115 -13.43 13.63 -4.38
CA ARG A 115 -12.96 12.49 -5.19
C ARG A 115 -13.36 12.64 -6.64
N THR A 116 -12.50 12.19 -7.53
CA THR A 116 -12.75 12.17 -8.97
C THR A 116 -12.83 10.73 -9.43
N GLY A 117 -13.87 10.37 -10.17
CA GLY A 117 -14.05 9.00 -10.66
C GLY A 117 -12.85 8.54 -11.51
N CYS A 118 -12.41 7.31 -11.27
CA CYS A 118 -11.31 6.68 -11.98
C CYS A 118 -11.53 6.69 -13.50
N ILE A 119 -10.50 7.09 -14.23
CA ILE A 119 -10.47 7.06 -15.70
C ILE A 119 -9.73 5.82 -16.24
N GLU A 120 -9.38 4.88 -15.35
CA GLU A 120 -8.82 3.57 -15.70
C GLU A 120 -7.52 3.66 -16.54
N CYS A 121 -6.65 4.60 -16.16
CA CYS A 121 -5.42 4.93 -16.91
C CYS A 121 -4.18 4.07 -16.56
N GLY A 122 -4.29 3.10 -15.64
CA GLY A 122 -3.15 2.24 -15.27
C GLY A 122 -2.00 2.94 -14.51
N GLU A 123 -2.15 4.20 -14.09
CA GLU A 123 -1.09 4.97 -13.41
C GLU A 123 -0.99 4.72 -11.88
N CYS A 124 -1.67 3.71 -11.34
CA CYS A 124 -1.78 3.53 -9.89
C CYS A 124 -0.41 3.44 -9.20
N MET A 125 0.54 2.72 -9.80
CA MET A 125 1.88 2.48 -9.23
C MET A 125 2.86 3.64 -9.45
N THR A 126 2.60 4.53 -10.41
CA THR A 126 3.41 5.74 -10.65
C THR A 126 2.88 6.97 -9.93
N GLY A 127 1.74 6.83 -9.26
CA GLY A 127 1.04 7.88 -8.52
C GLY A 127 -0.16 8.41 -9.30
N CYS A 128 -1.36 8.18 -8.76
CA CYS A 128 -2.61 8.66 -9.36
C CYS A 128 -2.71 10.20 -9.26
N ARG A 129 -2.69 10.86 -10.42
CA ARG A 129 -2.78 12.34 -10.55
C ARG A 129 -4.22 12.84 -10.65
N HIS A 130 -5.18 11.93 -10.83
CA HIS A 130 -6.57 12.29 -11.16
C HIS A 130 -7.48 12.39 -9.94
N GLY A 131 -7.03 11.95 -8.76
CA GLY A 131 -7.84 12.02 -7.52
C GLY A 131 -8.64 10.76 -7.19
N ALA A 132 -8.62 9.73 -8.05
CA ALA A 132 -9.40 8.51 -7.90
C ALA A 132 -8.86 7.51 -6.86
N LYS A 133 -7.54 7.32 -6.79
CA LYS A 133 -6.93 6.37 -5.85
C LYS A 133 -7.04 6.90 -4.41
N ASN A 134 -7.60 6.10 -3.51
CA ASN A 134 -7.66 6.40 -2.09
C ASN A 134 -6.26 6.19 -1.46
N THR A 135 -5.51 7.29 -1.38
CA THR A 135 -4.19 7.34 -0.73
C THR A 135 -4.34 7.82 0.71
N LEU A 136 -3.31 7.61 1.54
CA LEU A 136 -3.34 8.04 2.94
C LEU A 136 -3.55 9.55 3.12
N LEU A 137 -3.10 10.35 2.14
CA LEU A 137 -3.35 11.80 2.07
C LEU A 137 -4.84 12.16 1.99
N LYS A 138 -5.66 11.27 1.43
CA LYS A 138 -7.08 11.52 1.19
C LYS A 138 -7.99 10.97 2.30
N ASN A 139 -7.44 10.22 3.24
CA ASN A 139 -8.18 9.65 4.37
C ASN A 139 -7.44 9.94 5.69
N TYR A 140 -6.72 8.98 6.27
CA TYR A 140 -6.06 9.07 7.57
C TYR A 140 -5.25 10.36 7.78
N LEU A 141 -4.34 10.71 6.85
CA LEU A 141 -3.51 11.90 7.01
C LEU A 141 -4.31 13.18 6.79
N GLY A 142 -5.17 13.22 5.77
CA GLY A 142 -6.01 14.40 5.50
C GLY A 142 -6.93 14.72 6.67
N LEU A 143 -7.57 13.69 7.24
CA LEU A 143 -8.42 13.83 8.43
C LEU A 143 -7.60 14.20 9.66
N ALA A 144 -6.44 13.56 9.88
CA ALA A 144 -5.58 13.90 11.02
C ALA A 144 -5.09 15.35 10.96
N GLU A 145 -4.66 15.84 9.79
CA GLU A 145 -4.26 17.23 9.62
C GLU A 145 -5.42 18.20 9.82
N SER A 146 -6.63 17.85 9.35
CA SER A 146 -7.84 18.66 9.61
C SER A 146 -8.19 18.72 11.10
N ALA A 147 -7.80 17.71 11.88
CA ALA A 147 -7.94 17.65 13.33
C ALA A 147 -6.76 18.26 14.10
N GLY A 148 -5.79 18.89 13.41
CA GLY A 148 -4.67 19.61 14.02
C GLY A 148 -3.35 18.85 14.11
N ALA A 149 -3.27 17.63 13.57
CA ALA A 149 -1.98 16.95 13.41
C ALA A 149 -1.08 17.73 12.44
N ARG A 150 0.23 17.71 12.69
CA ARG A 150 1.21 18.41 11.86
C ARG A 150 2.15 17.43 11.20
N VAL A 151 2.13 17.38 9.87
CA VAL A 151 3.14 16.66 9.10
C VAL A 151 4.34 17.57 8.84
N ILE A 152 5.53 17.12 9.21
CA ILE A 152 6.78 17.83 8.92
C ILE A 152 7.52 17.09 7.79
N PRO A 153 7.24 17.40 6.52
CA PRO A 153 7.88 16.71 5.40
C PRO A 153 9.38 16.98 5.37
N MET A 154 10.11 16.19 4.58
CA MET A 154 11.56 16.34 4.41
C MET A 154 12.36 16.27 5.72
N THR A 155 11.85 15.53 6.72
CA THR A 155 12.49 15.37 8.03
C THR A 155 12.81 13.89 8.25
N THR A 156 14.09 13.55 8.26
CA THR A 156 14.56 12.18 8.51
C THR A 156 15.01 12.04 9.95
N VAL A 157 14.39 11.13 10.71
CA VAL A 157 14.86 10.73 12.05
C VAL A 157 16.20 9.99 11.91
N LYS A 158 17.19 10.38 12.72
CA LYS A 158 18.52 9.76 12.75
C LYS A 158 18.83 9.04 14.05
N GLY A 159 18.05 9.29 15.10
CA GLY A 159 18.11 8.56 16.36
C GLY A 159 17.18 9.19 17.38
N PHE A 160 16.93 8.44 18.45
CA PHE A 160 16.10 8.87 19.56
C PHE A 160 16.55 8.18 20.84
N GLU A 161 16.25 8.77 21.99
CA GLU A 161 16.46 8.16 23.29
C GLU A 161 15.48 8.73 24.31
N GLN A 162 15.23 7.98 25.38
CA GLN A 162 14.42 8.47 26.49
C GLN A 162 15.32 9.20 27.48
N ARG A 163 14.93 10.43 27.83
CA ARG A 163 15.61 11.27 28.82
C ARG A 163 15.25 10.79 30.23
N ALA A 164 16.02 11.26 31.22
CA ALA A 164 15.79 10.94 32.63
C ALA A 164 14.43 11.43 33.16
N ASP A 165 13.86 12.48 32.55
CA ASP A 165 12.53 13.02 32.86
C ASP A 165 11.39 12.22 32.20
N GLY A 166 11.71 11.13 31.49
CA GLY A 166 10.75 10.26 30.81
C GLY A 166 10.35 10.72 29.40
N LEU A 167 10.75 11.92 28.96
CA LEU A 167 10.46 12.39 27.60
C LEU A 167 11.38 11.74 26.56
N TRP A 168 10.85 11.52 25.37
CA TRP A 168 11.65 11.12 24.21
C TRP A 168 12.33 12.34 23.61
N GLU A 169 13.63 12.22 23.34
CA GLU A 169 14.37 13.12 22.48
C GLU A 169 14.52 12.49 21.09
N VAL A 170 14.08 13.19 20.05
CA VAL A 170 14.13 12.70 18.66
C VAL A 170 14.99 13.62 17.81
N ARG A 171 16.12 13.09 17.34
CA ARG A 171 17.09 13.83 16.53
C ARG A 171 16.81 13.63 15.06
N THR A 172 16.69 14.73 14.32
CA THR A 172 16.35 14.73 12.91
C THR A 172 17.34 15.53 12.08
N VAL A 173 17.34 15.28 10.77
CA VAL A 173 18.01 16.09 9.75
C VAL A 173 17.05 16.31 8.59
N ARG A 174 17.29 17.35 7.78
CA ARG A 174 16.61 17.49 6.49
C ARG A 174 16.89 16.28 5.59
N THR A 175 15.85 15.68 5.01
CA THR A 175 15.96 14.58 4.04
C THR A 175 16.81 15.01 2.85
N GLY A 176 17.77 14.17 2.44
CA GLY A 176 18.71 14.47 1.34
C GLY A 176 19.87 15.40 1.72
N SER A 177 19.99 15.83 2.98
CA SER A 177 21.13 16.66 3.43
C SER A 177 22.44 15.85 3.43
N TRP A 178 23.38 16.24 2.57
CA TRP A 178 24.72 15.65 2.49
C TRP A 178 25.65 16.10 3.62
N ALA A 179 25.46 17.30 4.16
CA ALA A 179 26.40 17.92 5.10
C ALA A 179 25.91 17.97 6.57
N ARG A 180 24.97 17.09 6.97
CA ARG A 180 24.31 17.12 8.31
C ARG A 180 23.77 18.51 8.71
N ARG A 181 23.47 19.38 7.73
CA ARG A 181 22.85 20.69 7.96
C ARG A 181 21.39 20.50 8.38
N ASP A 182 20.83 21.51 9.04
CA ASP A 182 19.45 21.56 9.55
C ASP A 182 19.12 20.46 10.56
N ARG A 183 20.03 20.24 11.53
CA ARG A 183 19.73 19.38 12.69
C ARG A 183 18.64 20.03 13.52
N ARG A 184 17.62 19.25 13.85
CA ARG A 184 16.59 19.63 14.81
C ARG A 184 16.42 18.51 15.82
N THR A 185 15.98 18.89 17.00
CA THR A 185 15.62 17.97 18.06
C THR A 185 14.19 18.28 18.45
N PHE A 186 13.37 17.23 18.49
CA PHE A 186 12.01 17.30 19.00
C PHE A 186 11.94 16.55 20.32
N THR A 187 11.05 16.99 21.20
CA THR A 187 10.70 16.25 22.41
C THR A 187 9.26 15.75 22.33
N ALA A 188 8.99 14.57 22.88
CA ALA A 188 7.66 14.00 22.88
C ALA A 188 7.42 13.13 24.12
N THR A 189 6.19 13.13 24.63
CA THR A 189 5.78 12.20 25.70
C THR A 189 5.68 10.77 25.19
N TYR A 190 5.18 10.61 23.95
CA TYR A 190 5.03 9.31 23.30
C TYR A 190 5.78 9.30 21.97
N LEU A 191 6.43 8.17 21.65
CA LEU A 191 7.12 7.95 20.39
C LEU A 191 6.55 6.70 19.72
N ILE A 192 5.94 6.88 18.55
CA ILE A 192 5.41 5.80 17.71
C ILE A 192 6.32 5.68 16.48
N LEU A 193 6.90 4.49 16.27
CA LEU A 193 7.72 4.22 15.09
C LEU A 193 6.86 3.61 13.98
N ALA A 194 6.68 4.36 12.90
CA ALA A 194 5.90 3.96 11.72
C ALA A 194 6.71 4.17 10.41
N ALA A 195 8.01 3.87 10.44
CA ALA A 195 8.93 4.10 9.31
C ALA A 195 8.97 2.94 8.29
N GLY A 196 7.89 2.14 8.24
CA GLY A 196 7.84 0.87 7.50
C GLY A 196 8.75 -0.21 8.10
N THR A 197 8.69 -1.43 7.56
CA THR A 197 9.44 -2.59 8.06
C THR A 197 10.94 -2.32 8.11
N TRP A 198 11.52 -1.88 7.00
CA TRP A 198 12.97 -1.63 6.91
C TRP A 198 13.42 -0.43 7.75
N GLY A 199 12.73 0.71 7.63
CA GLY A 199 13.13 1.94 8.32
C GLY A 199 13.01 1.84 9.85
N THR A 200 11.96 1.19 10.33
CA THR A 200 11.74 0.97 11.77
C THR A 200 12.80 0.04 12.34
N GLN A 201 13.05 -1.11 11.70
CA GLN A 201 14.09 -2.03 12.14
C GLN A 201 15.48 -1.39 12.11
N HIS A 202 15.82 -0.67 11.04
CA HIS A 202 17.11 0.01 10.93
C HIS A 202 17.34 1.02 12.07
N LEU A 203 16.31 1.79 12.42
CA LEU A 203 16.37 2.70 13.56
C LEU A 203 16.52 1.96 14.90
N LEU A 204 15.74 0.90 15.11
CA LEU A 204 15.79 0.10 16.35
C LEU A 204 17.14 -0.57 16.56
N PHE A 205 17.70 -1.22 15.53
CA PHE A 205 19.03 -1.81 15.57
C PHE A 205 20.08 -0.77 15.91
N LYS A 206 20.05 0.37 15.21
CA LYS A 206 20.98 1.47 15.46
C LYS A 206 20.91 1.98 16.90
N MET A 207 19.72 2.09 17.49
CA MET A 207 19.56 2.56 18.86
C MET A 207 19.97 1.51 19.89
N ARG A 208 19.70 0.22 19.63
CA ARG A 208 20.19 -0.90 20.46
C ARG A 208 21.71 -0.94 20.49
N ASP A 209 22.35 -0.95 19.33
CA ASP A 209 23.81 -1.08 19.19
C ASP A 209 24.56 0.14 19.74
N ALA A 210 23.90 1.30 19.79
CA ALA A 210 24.39 2.51 20.46
C ALA A 210 24.09 2.55 21.98
N GLY A 211 23.53 1.49 22.57
CA GLY A 211 23.18 1.41 23.99
C GLY A 211 21.98 2.26 24.42
N LYS A 212 21.28 2.90 23.48
CA LYS A 212 20.13 3.80 23.75
C LYS A 212 18.83 3.04 24.04
N LEU A 213 18.74 1.80 23.57
CA LEU A 213 17.66 0.86 23.87
C LEU A 213 18.24 -0.48 24.38
N ALA A 214 19.03 -0.43 25.45
CA ALA A 214 19.75 -1.59 25.97
C ALA A 214 18.85 -2.76 26.42
N LYS A 215 17.56 -2.52 26.65
CA LYS A 215 16.58 -3.54 27.05
C LYS A 215 15.80 -4.14 25.87
N LEU A 216 16.15 -3.80 24.63
CA LEU A 216 15.45 -4.31 23.46
C LEU A 216 15.73 -5.80 23.29
N SER A 217 14.69 -6.58 22.99
CA SER A 217 14.81 -8.03 22.85
C SER A 217 15.75 -8.43 21.70
N GLU A 218 16.50 -9.51 21.89
CA GLU A 218 17.29 -10.18 20.85
C GLU A 218 16.43 -10.76 19.70
N LYS A 219 15.10 -10.76 19.84
CA LYS A 219 14.17 -11.11 18.77
C LYS A 219 14.04 -10.03 17.69
N LEU A 220 14.63 -8.84 17.87
CA LEU A 220 14.59 -7.79 16.85
C LEU A 220 15.13 -8.33 15.51
N GLY A 221 14.30 -8.23 14.46
CA GLY A 221 14.63 -8.61 13.08
C GLY A 221 14.49 -10.10 12.76
N VAL A 222 14.21 -10.94 13.75
CA VAL A 222 13.85 -12.35 13.53
C VAL A 222 12.57 -12.43 12.71
N LEU A 223 12.51 -13.36 11.74
CA LEU A 223 11.38 -13.57 10.83
C LEU A 223 11.01 -12.37 9.95
N THR A 224 11.99 -11.53 9.57
CA THR A 224 11.77 -10.53 8.52
C THR A 224 11.54 -11.21 7.17
N ARG A 225 10.39 -10.91 6.52
CA ARG A 225 9.95 -11.52 5.26
C ARG A 225 9.62 -10.45 4.21
N THR A 226 9.52 -10.87 2.95
CA THR A 226 9.27 -9.99 1.78
C THR A 226 8.00 -10.31 1.02
N ASN A 227 6.99 -10.87 1.70
CA ASN A 227 5.71 -11.30 1.12
C ASN A 227 5.83 -12.42 0.05
N SER A 228 7.02 -13.00 -0.15
CA SER A 228 7.31 -14.04 -1.16
C SER A 228 6.85 -13.70 -2.59
N GLU A 229 6.76 -12.41 -2.93
CA GLU A 229 6.29 -11.95 -4.22
C GLU A 229 7.29 -12.24 -5.34
N SER A 230 6.78 -12.71 -6.49
CA SER A 230 7.55 -12.95 -7.71
C SER A 230 6.91 -12.21 -8.88
N ILE A 231 7.65 -11.27 -9.48
CA ILE A 231 7.20 -10.54 -10.67
C ILE A 231 7.64 -11.31 -11.91
N VAL A 232 6.68 -11.89 -12.62
CA VAL A 232 6.92 -12.66 -13.85
C VAL A 232 6.46 -11.86 -15.06
N GLY A 233 7.34 -11.69 -16.03
CA GLY A 233 7.00 -11.02 -17.30
C GLY A 233 6.61 -12.02 -18.37
N ALA A 234 5.45 -11.82 -18.99
CA ALA A 234 5.09 -12.43 -20.26
C ALA A 234 5.21 -11.38 -21.36
N ALA A 235 5.96 -11.66 -22.43
CA ALA A 235 6.19 -10.73 -23.52
C ALA A 235 5.73 -11.31 -24.86
N ARG A 236 5.21 -10.45 -25.74
CA ARG A 236 4.99 -10.75 -27.16
C ARG A 236 5.74 -9.71 -28.00
N LEU A 237 6.30 -10.16 -29.11
CA LEU A 237 7.01 -9.29 -30.06
C LEU A 237 6.05 -8.45 -30.93
N LYS A 238 4.81 -8.90 -31.07
CA LYS A 238 3.74 -8.21 -31.81
C LYS A 238 2.45 -8.32 -31.02
N VAL A 239 1.71 -7.22 -30.93
CA VAL A 239 0.42 -7.12 -30.25
C VAL A 239 -0.61 -6.63 -31.26
N SER A 240 -1.80 -7.25 -31.30
CA SER A 240 -2.89 -6.75 -32.14
C SER A 240 -3.25 -5.32 -31.71
N PRO A 241 -3.49 -4.37 -32.63
CA PRO A 241 -4.00 -3.05 -32.29
C PRO A 241 -5.31 -3.07 -31.49
N GLU A 242 -6.07 -4.16 -31.56
CA GLU A 242 -7.33 -4.35 -30.83
C GLU A 242 -7.14 -4.73 -29.36
N LEU A 243 -5.93 -5.15 -28.95
CA LEU A 243 -5.65 -5.59 -27.59
C LEU A 243 -5.19 -4.41 -26.72
N ASP A 244 -5.96 -4.07 -25.68
CA ASP A 244 -5.59 -3.03 -24.72
C ASP A 244 -5.20 -3.59 -23.34
N LEU A 245 -3.90 -3.88 -23.18
CA LEU A 245 -3.31 -4.33 -21.92
C LEU A 245 -2.98 -3.19 -20.94
N THR A 246 -3.41 -1.97 -21.24
CA THR A 246 -3.09 -0.77 -20.44
C THR A 246 -4.32 -0.11 -19.83
N HIS A 247 -5.50 -0.54 -20.23
CA HIS A 247 -6.78 -0.08 -19.69
C HIS A 247 -7.09 -0.79 -18.37
N GLY A 248 -7.52 -0.02 -17.37
CA GLY A 248 -7.91 -0.52 -16.06
C GLY A 248 -7.17 0.16 -14.91
N VAL A 249 -7.45 -0.33 -13.69
CA VAL A 249 -6.54 -0.13 -12.55
C VAL A 249 -5.30 -1.01 -12.71
N ALA A 250 -4.25 -0.79 -11.92
CA ALA A 250 -3.00 -1.55 -12.07
C ALA A 250 -3.17 -3.06 -11.85
N ILE A 251 -4.03 -3.48 -10.93
CA ILE A 251 -4.34 -4.90 -10.70
C ILE A 251 -5.85 -5.07 -10.69
N THR A 252 -6.38 -5.76 -11.70
CA THR A 252 -7.81 -5.80 -12.05
C THR A 252 -8.53 -7.03 -11.52
N SER A 253 -7.85 -8.18 -11.52
CA SER A 253 -8.40 -9.45 -11.05
C SER A 253 -7.38 -10.30 -10.32
N SER A 254 -7.82 -11.47 -9.88
CA SER A 254 -6.98 -12.49 -9.27
C SER A 254 -7.48 -13.87 -9.62
N ILE A 255 -6.56 -14.84 -9.62
CA ILE A 255 -6.83 -16.27 -9.70
C ILE A 255 -6.02 -16.98 -8.60
N HIS A 256 -6.51 -18.14 -8.15
CA HIS A 256 -5.90 -18.91 -7.06
C HIS A 256 -5.70 -20.37 -7.49
N PRO A 257 -4.60 -20.69 -8.21
CA PRO A 257 -4.34 -22.06 -8.67
C PRO A 257 -4.26 -23.09 -7.54
N THR A 258 -3.79 -22.65 -6.36
CA THR A 258 -3.74 -23.42 -5.12
C THR A 258 -4.10 -22.51 -3.94
N PRO A 259 -4.38 -23.05 -2.73
CA PRO A 259 -4.72 -22.23 -1.56
C PRO A 259 -3.61 -21.25 -1.13
N ASP A 260 -2.36 -21.49 -1.53
CA ASP A 260 -1.17 -20.71 -1.20
C ASP A 260 -0.55 -19.98 -2.40
N THR A 261 -1.12 -20.14 -3.60
CA THR A 261 -0.69 -19.42 -4.81
C THR A 261 -1.74 -18.41 -5.24
N HIS A 262 -1.31 -17.17 -5.41
CA HIS A 262 -2.15 -16.06 -5.85
C HIS A 262 -1.48 -15.36 -7.03
N ILE A 263 -2.21 -15.23 -8.14
CA ILE A 263 -1.69 -14.59 -9.37
C ILE A 263 -2.60 -13.42 -9.74
N GLU A 264 -1.96 -12.30 -10.06
CA GLU A 264 -2.62 -11.04 -10.40
C GLU A 264 -2.05 -10.50 -11.72
N PRO A 265 -2.89 -10.23 -12.75
CA PRO A 265 -2.45 -9.43 -13.88
C PRO A 265 -2.11 -8.02 -13.39
N SER A 266 -0.91 -7.55 -13.75
CA SER A 266 -0.44 -6.21 -13.45
C SER A 266 -0.25 -5.39 -14.73
N ALA A 267 -1.05 -4.34 -14.89
CA ALA A 267 -0.98 -3.41 -15.99
C ALA A 267 -0.35 -2.08 -15.57
N THR A 268 0.30 -1.42 -16.53
CA THR A 268 0.84 -0.07 -16.36
C THR A 268 0.33 0.82 -17.47
N ALA A 269 0.27 2.12 -17.19
CA ALA A 269 -0.14 3.13 -18.16
C ALA A 269 0.68 3.06 -19.46
N ARG A 270 0.06 3.47 -20.58
CA ARG A 270 0.73 3.55 -21.89
C ARG A 270 1.96 4.46 -21.81
N GLY A 271 3.08 3.95 -22.30
CA GLY A 271 4.35 4.68 -22.38
C GLY A 271 5.52 3.89 -21.79
N PRO A 272 6.75 4.38 -21.97
CA PRO A 272 7.92 3.74 -21.39
C PRO A 272 7.91 3.96 -19.87
N THR A 273 7.50 2.94 -19.12
CA THR A 273 7.74 2.89 -17.68
C THR A 273 8.80 1.84 -17.37
N ARG A 274 9.50 1.99 -16.24
CA ARG A 274 10.44 0.97 -15.76
C ARG A 274 9.75 -0.36 -15.38
N TRP A 275 8.41 -0.36 -15.35
CA TRP A 275 7.52 -1.44 -14.90
C TRP A 275 6.75 -2.11 -16.05
N GLY A 276 6.77 -1.53 -17.26
CA GLY A 276 6.07 -2.06 -18.42
C GLY A 276 6.46 -1.32 -19.70
N CYS A 277 6.64 -2.08 -20.78
CA CYS A 277 7.07 -1.58 -22.08
C CYS A 277 6.07 -2.05 -23.16
N CYS A 278 4.88 -1.44 -23.21
CA CYS A 278 4.01 -1.56 -24.38
C CYS A 278 4.44 -0.51 -25.40
N ARG A 279 5.44 -0.86 -26.24
CA ARG A 279 5.77 -0.09 -27.45
C ARG A 279 4.86 -0.57 -28.58
N ARG A 280 4.30 0.37 -29.36
CA ARG A 280 3.60 0.05 -30.62
C ARG A 280 4.55 -0.64 -31.60
#